data_AF-A0A2T1EJ59-F1
#
_entry.id   AF-A0A2T1EJ59-F1
#
_cell.length_a   1.000
_cell.length_b   1.000
_cell.length_c   1.000
_cell.angle_alpha   90.00
_cell.angle_beta   90.00
_cell.angle_gamma   90.00
#
_symmetry.space_group_name_H-M   'P 1'
#
loop_
_entity.id
_entity.type
_entity.pdbx_description
1 polymer ?
#
loop_
_entity_poly.entity_id
_entity_poly.type
_entity_poly.pdbx_seq_one_letter_code
_entity_poly.pdbx_strand_id
1 'polypeptide(L)'
;SRSRMPAAENSALAIAGAKAYVEREKVAGETLIAVACGANMNFDRLRFVAERAEFGERREAIFAVTIPEQPGSLRRFCECLGKRNLTEFSYRIADEKAAHIFIGVQIQNRADAAKLAASFEDCGFKTLDLTDDELTKLHLRHMVGGRSFLAKHELFYRFEFPERPGALMQFVGSMSPNWNISVFHYRNNGADYGRIVVGIQVPPDEMQEWQAFLDTLGYQYGDESQNPAYKLFLA
;
A
#
# COMPACT_ATOMS: atom_id res chain seq x y z
N SER A 1 25.17 4.30 21.57
CA SER A 1 24.75 5.11 20.41
C SER A 1 24.18 4.16 19.36
N ARG A 2 23.01 4.46 18.76
CA ARG A 2 22.49 3.65 17.64
C ARG A 2 23.13 4.18 16.36
N SER A 3 24.12 3.48 15.81
CA SER A 3 24.59 3.74 14.45
C SER A 3 23.57 3.15 13.46
N ARG A 4 22.96 4.01 12.64
CA ARG A 4 22.26 3.59 11.42
C ARG A 4 23.31 3.47 10.33
N MET A 5 23.91 2.29 10.17
CA MET A 5 24.66 1.96 8.96
C MET A 5 23.83 1.00 8.11
N PRO A 6 23.71 1.22 6.79
CA PRO A 6 23.13 0.24 5.89
C PRO A 6 24.02 -1.01 5.91
N ALA A 7 23.48 -2.13 6.41
CA ALA A 7 24.26 -3.35 6.61
C ALA A 7 24.19 -4.25 5.38
N ALA A 8 25.36 -4.64 4.86
CA ALA A 8 25.47 -5.75 3.89
C ALA A 8 24.98 -7.08 4.45
N GLU A 9 24.65 -8.03 3.58
CA GLU A 9 24.17 -9.38 3.95
C GLU A 9 25.05 -10.04 5.04
N ASN A 10 26.38 -9.93 4.93
CA ASN A 10 27.33 -10.45 5.94
C ASN A 10 27.41 -9.59 7.22
N SER A 11 27.13 -8.30 7.11
CA SER A 11 27.11 -7.35 8.22
C SER A 11 25.84 -7.48 9.07
N ALA A 12 24.70 -7.78 8.44
CA ALA A 12 23.45 -8.09 9.11
C ALA A 12 23.48 -9.46 9.80
N LEU A 13 24.20 -10.44 9.23
CA LEU A 13 24.36 -11.77 9.81
C LEU A 13 25.00 -11.75 11.20
N ALA A 14 26.03 -10.93 11.42
CA ALA A 14 26.69 -10.81 12.72
C ALA A 14 25.74 -10.29 13.82
N ILE A 15 24.90 -9.30 13.47
CA ILE A 15 23.92 -8.73 14.40
C ILE A 15 22.74 -9.70 14.62
N ALA A 16 22.26 -10.36 13.57
CA ALA A 16 21.19 -11.35 13.67
C ALA A 16 21.63 -12.56 14.52
N GLY A 17 22.86 -13.06 14.31
CA GLY A 17 23.46 -14.12 15.11
C GLY A 17 23.60 -13.72 16.59
N ALA A 18 24.03 -12.49 16.87
CA ALA A 18 24.09 -11.98 18.23
C ALA A 18 22.71 -11.91 18.91
N LYS A 19 21.66 -11.44 18.20
CA LYS A 19 20.28 -11.44 18.71
C LYS A 19 19.77 -12.85 19.00
N ALA A 20 19.96 -13.78 18.04
CA ALA A 20 19.56 -15.18 18.21
C ALA A 20 20.29 -15.86 19.37
N TYR A 21 21.56 -15.52 19.60
CA TYR A 21 22.34 -16.00 20.74
C TYR A 21 21.79 -15.47 22.08
N VAL A 22 21.48 -14.17 22.17
CA VAL A 22 20.86 -13.57 23.37
C VAL A 22 19.53 -14.24 23.70
N GLU A 23 18.67 -14.45 22.70
CA GLU A 23 17.38 -15.11 22.90
C GLU A 23 17.53 -16.57 23.34
N ARG A 24 18.46 -17.32 22.73
CA ARG A 24 18.70 -18.73 23.04
C ARG A 24 19.29 -18.93 24.43
N GLU A 25 20.32 -18.17 24.78
CA GLU A 25 21.08 -18.32 26.01
C GLU A 25 20.54 -17.43 27.15
N LYS A 26 19.52 -16.61 26.90
CA LYS A 26 18.90 -15.66 27.85
C LYS A 26 19.91 -14.72 28.52
N VAL A 27 20.92 -14.30 27.77
CA VAL A 27 21.99 -13.43 28.27
C VAL A 27 21.42 -12.06 28.65
N ALA A 28 21.74 -11.58 29.86
CA ALA A 28 21.33 -10.28 30.37
C ALA A 28 22.48 -9.61 31.12
N GLY A 29 22.64 -8.29 30.96
CA GLY A 29 23.68 -7.51 31.66
C GLY A 29 25.09 -7.59 31.06
N GLU A 30 25.26 -8.30 29.93
CA GLU A 30 26.54 -8.41 29.23
C GLU A 30 26.63 -7.47 28.02
N THR A 31 27.85 -7.08 27.66
CA THR A 31 28.13 -6.30 26.45
C THR A 31 28.61 -7.23 25.33
N LEU A 32 27.78 -7.42 24.32
CA LEU A 32 28.12 -8.21 23.14
C LEU A 32 28.61 -7.31 22.00
N ILE A 33 29.71 -7.69 21.36
CA ILE A 33 30.27 -6.99 20.20
C ILE A 33 30.07 -7.86 18.96
N ALA A 34 29.22 -7.42 18.04
CA ALA A 34 29.06 -8.02 16.72
C ALA A 34 29.94 -7.27 15.72
N VAL A 35 30.89 -7.97 15.08
CA VAL A 35 31.74 -7.39 14.04
C VAL A 35 31.07 -7.57 12.68
N ALA A 36 30.58 -6.47 12.12
CA ALA A 36 30.02 -6.42 10.78
C ALA A 36 31.14 -6.29 9.74
N CYS A 37 31.44 -7.36 9.00
CA CYS A 37 32.41 -7.35 7.90
C CYS A 37 31.70 -7.50 6.55
N GLY A 38 31.76 -6.46 5.72
CA GLY A 38 31.20 -6.45 4.37
C GLY A 38 30.39 -5.19 4.11
N ALA A 39 30.83 -4.39 3.14
CA ALA A 39 30.11 -3.21 2.64
C ALA A 39 29.99 -3.23 1.11
N ASN A 40 30.17 -4.40 0.48
CA ASN A 40 30.07 -4.53 -0.97
C ASN A 40 28.63 -4.90 -1.37
N MET A 41 27.69 -4.00 -1.13
CA MET A 41 26.32 -4.14 -1.64
C MET A 41 26.13 -3.32 -2.92
N ASN A 42 25.52 -3.93 -3.92
CA ASN A 42 24.91 -3.18 -5.02
C ASN A 42 23.70 -2.39 -4.47
N PHE A 43 23.49 -1.16 -4.91
CA PHE A 43 22.31 -0.34 -4.56
C PHE A 43 20.99 -1.06 -4.89
N ASP A 44 20.95 -1.87 -5.95
CA ASP A 44 19.76 -2.70 -6.26
C ASP A 44 19.47 -3.77 -5.19
N ARG A 45 20.53 -4.31 -4.56
CA ARG A 45 20.39 -5.28 -3.46
C ARG A 45 19.96 -4.62 -2.17
N LEU A 46 20.25 -3.34 -1.95
CA LEU A 46 19.77 -2.62 -0.77
C LEU A 46 18.24 -2.54 -0.75
N ARG A 47 17.59 -2.33 -1.90
CA ARG A 47 16.11 -2.32 -1.97
C ARG A 47 15.54 -3.69 -1.59
N PHE A 48 16.12 -4.76 -2.12
CA PHE A 48 15.71 -6.12 -1.80
C PHE A 48 15.92 -6.49 -0.33
N VAL A 49 17.05 -6.08 0.25
CA VAL A 49 17.35 -6.28 1.68
C VAL A 49 16.44 -5.43 2.56
N ALA A 50 16.12 -4.20 2.16
CA ALA A 50 15.18 -3.34 2.88
C ALA A 50 13.75 -3.92 2.86
N GLU A 51 13.25 -4.32 1.69
CA GLU A 51 11.95 -4.99 1.56
C GLU A 51 11.90 -6.26 2.44
N ARG A 52 12.97 -7.08 2.44
CA ARG A 52 13.06 -8.26 3.31
C ARG A 52 13.23 -7.96 4.80
N ALA A 53 13.91 -6.89 5.17
CA ALA A 53 14.03 -6.47 6.55
C ALA A 53 12.67 -5.99 7.09
N GLU A 54 11.88 -5.26 6.30
CA GLU A 54 10.51 -4.90 6.66
C GLU A 54 9.61 -6.14 6.82
N PHE A 55 9.75 -7.16 5.97
CA PHE A 55 9.08 -8.44 6.14
C PHE A 55 9.48 -9.16 7.43
N GLY A 56 10.78 -9.15 7.77
CA GLY A 56 11.31 -9.79 8.98
C GLY A 56 10.93 -9.07 10.28
N GLU A 57 10.78 -7.74 10.24
CA GLU A 57 10.46 -6.92 11.42
C GLU A 57 8.96 -6.86 11.76
N ARG A 58 8.07 -7.49 10.97
CA ARG A 58 6.61 -7.55 11.20
C ARG A 58 5.98 -6.16 11.43
N ARG A 59 6.45 -5.16 10.68
CA ARG A 59 5.99 -3.76 10.78
C ARG A 59 4.86 -3.39 9.83
N GLU A 60 4.49 -4.30 8.96
CA GLU A 60 3.38 -4.16 8.01
C GLU A 60 2.42 -5.33 8.20
N ALA A 61 1.12 -5.02 8.22
CA ALA A 61 0.05 -6.01 8.11
C ALA A 61 -0.60 -5.87 6.74
N ILE A 62 -0.89 -7.00 6.11
CA ILE A 62 -1.46 -7.06 4.77
C ILE A 62 -2.83 -7.71 4.86
N PHE A 63 -3.83 -7.10 4.25
CA PHE A 63 -5.20 -7.63 4.23
C PHE A 63 -5.80 -7.59 2.83
N ALA A 64 -6.70 -8.54 2.57
CA ALA A 64 -7.71 -8.40 1.53
C ALA A 64 -9.04 -8.10 2.22
N VAL A 65 -9.58 -6.90 1.98
CA VAL A 65 -10.84 -6.43 2.56
C VAL A 65 -11.91 -6.41 1.48
N THR A 66 -13.05 -7.04 1.75
CA THR A 66 -14.20 -7.06 0.84
C THR A 66 -15.18 -5.98 1.23
N ILE A 67 -15.48 -5.09 0.28
CA ILE A 67 -16.49 -4.04 0.43
C ILE A 67 -17.58 -4.22 -0.64
N PRO A 68 -18.81 -3.71 -0.42
CA PRO A 68 -19.82 -3.71 -1.47
C PRO A 68 -19.39 -2.79 -2.62
N GLU A 69 -19.53 -3.25 -3.87
CA GLU A 69 -19.18 -2.46 -5.07
C GLU A 69 -20.32 -1.47 -5.40
N GLN A 70 -20.36 -0.36 -4.67
CA GLN A 70 -21.37 0.69 -4.82
C GLN A 70 -20.81 2.05 -4.38
N PRO A 71 -21.42 3.15 -4.88
CA PRO A 71 -21.09 4.51 -4.45
C PRO A 71 -20.97 4.65 -2.92
N GLY A 72 -19.87 5.26 -2.47
CA GLY A 72 -19.61 5.55 -1.05
C GLY A 72 -19.04 4.40 -0.22
N SER A 73 -18.99 3.15 -0.71
CA SER A 73 -18.38 2.05 0.04
C SER A 73 -16.89 2.27 0.31
N LEU A 74 -16.15 2.72 -0.70
CA LEU A 74 -14.72 3.04 -0.54
C LEU A 74 -14.50 4.13 0.51
N ARG A 75 -15.35 5.16 0.51
CA ARG A 75 -15.30 6.23 1.51
C ARG A 75 -15.56 5.69 2.92
N ARG A 76 -16.58 4.84 3.10
CA ARG A 76 -16.86 4.20 4.40
C ARG A 76 -15.70 3.32 4.88
N PHE A 77 -15.05 2.63 3.96
CA PHE A 77 -13.85 1.84 4.25
C PHE A 77 -12.70 2.74 4.70
N CYS A 78 -12.44 3.82 3.97
CA CYS A 78 -11.46 4.85 4.33
C CYS A 78 -11.74 5.49 5.71
N GLU A 79 -13.01 5.73 6.04
CA GLU A 79 -13.43 6.23 7.36
C GLU A 79 -13.15 5.20 8.48
N CYS A 80 -13.42 3.91 8.23
CA CYS A 80 -13.13 2.82 9.17
C CYS A 80 -11.62 2.65 9.41
N LEU A 81 -10.80 2.84 8.38
CA LEU A 81 -9.34 2.80 8.47
C LEU A 81 -8.76 3.94 9.34
N GLY A 82 -9.43 5.09 9.37
CA GLY A 82 -9.10 6.21 10.25
C GLY A 82 -7.74 6.85 9.95
N LYS A 83 -6.93 7.09 11.00
CA LYS A 83 -5.63 7.78 10.91
C LYS A 83 -4.43 6.82 10.79
N ARG A 84 -4.67 5.57 10.41
CA ARG A 84 -3.61 4.57 10.26
C ARG A 84 -2.74 4.90 9.04
N ASN A 85 -1.46 4.58 9.12
CA ASN A 85 -0.53 4.77 8.01
C ASN A 85 -0.69 3.63 7.01
N LEU A 86 -1.24 3.93 5.84
CA LEU A 86 -1.23 3.02 4.70
C LEU A 86 0.16 2.93 4.12
N THR A 87 0.63 1.69 3.92
CA THR A 87 1.82 1.38 3.14
C THR A 87 1.45 0.96 1.72
N GLU A 88 0.27 0.36 1.54
CA GLU A 88 -0.24 -0.05 0.24
C GLU A 88 -1.77 0.03 0.18
N PHE A 89 -2.29 0.39 -1.00
CA PHE A 89 -3.70 0.34 -1.32
C PHE A 89 -3.83 0.02 -2.81
N SER A 90 -4.29 -1.18 -3.13
CA SER A 90 -4.43 -1.67 -4.50
C SER A 90 -5.82 -2.24 -4.72
N TYR A 91 -6.50 -1.80 -5.78
CA TYR A 91 -7.85 -2.18 -6.15
C TYR A 91 -8.04 -2.06 -7.66
N ARG A 92 -8.74 -3.05 -8.24
CA ARG A 92 -9.30 -3.00 -9.60
C ARG A 92 -10.71 -3.54 -9.53
N ILE A 93 -11.65 -2.86 -10.18
CA ILE A 93 -13.00 -3.36 -10.36
C ILE A 93 -12.96 -4.71 -11.08
N ALA A 94 -13.52 -5.75 -10.47
CA ALA A 94 -13.52 -7.11 -11.03
C ALA A 94 -14.89 -7.79 -10.96
N ASP A 95 -15.79 -7.30 -10.12
CA ASP A 95 -17.14 -7.81 -9.91
C ASP A 95 -18.10 -6.62 -9.69
N GLU A 96 -19.37 -6.76 -10.04
CA GLU A 96 -20.37 -5.68 -9.94
C GLU A 96 -20.98 -5.54 -8.53
N LYS A 97 -20.72 -6.47 -7.62
CA LYS A 97 -21.33 -6.54 -6.28
C LYS A 97 -20.30 -6.44 -5.17
N ALA A 98 -19.11 -6.98 -5.36
CA ALA A 98 -18.06 -7.01 -4.34
C ALA A 98 -16.72 -6.50 -4.86
N ALA A 99 -16.19 -5.50 -4.18
CA ALA A 99 -14.83 -4.99 -4.37
C ALA A 99 -13.88 -5.71 -3.41
N HIS A 100 -12.77 -6.24 -3.92
CA HIS A 100 -11.68 -6.76 -3.10
C HIS A 100 -10.53 -5.76 -3.08
N ILE A 101 -10.32 -5.14 -1.93
CA ILE A 101 -9.27 -4.15 -1.73
C ILE A 101 -8.07 -4.83 -1.06
N PHE A 102 -6.92 -4.73 -1.71
CA PHE A 102 -5.65 -5.12 -1.14
C PHE A 102 -5.06 -3.94 -0.37
N ILE A 103 -4.80 -4.10 0.92
CA ILE A 103 -4.23 -3.04 1.75
C ILE A 103 -2.99 -3.52 2.51
N GLY A 104 -2.01 -2.64 2.60
CA GLY A 104 -0.89 -2.72 3.54
C GLY A 104 -1.03 -1.60 4.57
N VAL A 105 -0.93 -1.94 5.85
CA VAL A 105 -1.02 -0.98 6.95
C VAL A 105 0.17 -1.14 7.88
N GLN A 106 0.79 -0.02 8.25
CA GLN A 106 1.87 -0.01 9.22
C GLN A 106 1.35 -0.40 10.61
N ILE A 107 1.98 -1.38 11.24
CA ILE A 107 1.64 -1.90 12.57
C ILE A 107 2.82 -1.83 13.52
N GLN A 108 2.53 -1.71 14.81
CA GLN A 108 3.57 -1.78 15.84
C GLN A 108 3.94 -3.22 16.22
N ASN A 109 2.96 -4.12 16.18
CA ASN A 109 3.11 -5.53 16.53
C ASN A 109 1.91 -6.34 16.00
N ARG A 110 1.96 -7.67 16.18
CA ARG A 110 0.91 -8.60 15.72
C ARG A 110 -0.45 -8.41 16.37
N ALA A 111 -0.50 -7.96 17.63
CA ALA A 111 -1.77 -7.69 18.28
C ALA A 111 -2.48 -6.48 17.64
N ASP A 112 -1.73 -5.54 17.05
CA ASP A 112 -2.30 -4.42 16.30
C ASP A 112 -2.96 -4.88 14.99
N ALA A 113 -2.35 -5.84 14.28
CA ALA A 113 -2.96 -6.44 13.08
C ALA A 113 -4.30 -7.12 13.39
N ALA A 114 -4.36 -7.95 14.44
CA ALA A 114 -5.58 -8.62 14.84
C ALA A 114 -6.70 -7.63 15.24
N LYS A 115 -6.34 -6.54 15.95
CA LYS A 115 -7.28 -5.46 16.29
C LYS A 115 -7.79 -4.74 15.05
N LEU A 116 -6.93 -4.53 14.06
CA LEU A 116 -7.30 -3.88 12.82
C LEU A 116 -8.26 -4.75 11.99
N ALA A 117 -7.98 -6.05 11.88
CA ALA A 117 -8.89 -6.99 11.25
C ALA A 117 -10.26 -7.02 11.94
N ALA A 118 -10.28 -7.09 13.28
CA ALA A 118 -11.53 -7.03 14.04
C ALA A 118 -12.29 -5.70 13.81
N SER A 119 -11.58 -4.57 13.75
CA SER A 119 -12.19 -3.26 13.46
C SER A 119 -12.85 -3.23 12.09
N PHE A 120 -12.27 -3.86 11.07
CA PHE A 120 -12.89 -3.93 9.74
C PHE A 120 -14.15 -4.80 9.76
N GLU A 121 -14.11 -5.93 10.45
CA GLU A 121 -15.29 -6.80 10.64
C GLU A 121 -16.41 -6.08 11.41
N ASP A 122 -16.08 -5.32 12.45
CA ASP A 122 -17.03 -4.50 13.21
C ASP A 122 -17.67 -3.39 12.34
N CYS A 123 -16.95 -2.88 11.35
CA CYS A 123 -17.46 -1.98 10.32
C CYS A 123 -18.31 -2.69 9.23
N GLY A 124 -18.41 -4.02 9.28
CA GLY A 124 -19.13 -4.85 8.32
C GLY A 124 -18.33 -5.23 7.07
N PHE A 125 -17.00 -5.14 7.12
CA PHE A 125 -16.12 -5.48 6.01
C PHE A 125 -15.40 -6.80 6.27
N LYS A 126 -15.72 -7.82 5.45
CA LYS A 126 -15.05 -9.12 5.52
C LYS A 126 -13.57 -8.95 5.23
N THR A 127 -12.73 -9.49 6.10
CA THR A 127 -11.29 -9.25 6.09
C THR A 127 -10.54 -10.56 6.14
N LEU A 128 -9.64 -10.74 5.17
CA LEU A 128 -8.67 -11.83 5.16
C LEU A 128 -7.29 -11.27 5.53
N ASP A 129 -6.71 -11.77 6.62
CA ASP A 129 -5.33 -11.47 7.02
C ASP A 129 -4.34 -12.27 6.17
N LEU A 130 -3.51 -11.55 5.42
CA LEU A 130 -2.48 -12.07 4.52
C LEU A 130 -1.06 -11.76 5.05
N THR A 131 -0.94 -11.30 6.30
CA THR A 131 0.33 -10.84 6.89
C THR A 131 1.38 -11.94 7.00
N ASP A 132 0.99 -13.22 6.96
CA ASP A 132 1.92 -14.37 6.92
C ASP A 132 1.92 -15.14 5.60
N ASP A 133 1.21 -14.64 4.59
CA ASP A 133 1.14 -15.31 3.30
C ASP A 133 2.34 -14.92 2.41
N GLU A 134 3.26 -15.86 2.20
CA GLU A 134 4.47 -15.65 1.41
C GLU A 134 4.16 -15.35 -0.07
N LEU A 135 3.14 -16.01 -0.63
CA LEU A 135 2.71 -15.77 -2.01
C LEU A 135 2.26 -14.32 -2.19
N THR A 136 1.51 -13.79 -1.22
CA THR A 136 1.05 -12.41 -1.20
C THR A 136 2.21 -11.43 -1.15
N LYS A 137 3.13 -11.63 -0.20
CA LYS A 137 4.26 -10.72 0.01
C LYS A 137 5.21 -10.67 -1.17
N LEU A 138 5.49 -11.83 -1.78
CA LEU A 138 6.49 -11.95 -2.85
C LEU A 138 5.91 -11.65 -4.23
N HIS A 139 4.62 -11.92 -4.45
CA HIS A 139 4.03 -11.90 -5.79
C HIS A 139 2.73 -11.10 -5.86
N LEU A 140 1.69 -11.47 -5.09
CA LEU A 140 0.35 -10.92 -5.36
C LEU A 140 0.30 -9.40 -5.24
N ARG A 141 1.03 -8.81 -4.28
CA ARG A 141 1.09 -7.34 -4.13
C ARG A 141 1.60 -6.60 -5.38
N HIS A 142 2.31 -7.29 -6.27
CA HIS A 142 2.79 -6.72 -7.54
C HIS A 142 1.88 -7.05 -8.74
N MET A 143 0.82 -7.82 -8.51
CA MET A 143 -0.07 -8.35 -9.55
C MET A 143 -1.51 -7.83 -9.42
N VAL A 144 -1.86 -7.17 -8.30
CA VAL A 144 -3.17 -6.51 -8.14
C VAL A 144 -3.28 -5.35 -9.13
N GLY A 145 -4.32 -5.35 -9.96
CA GLY A 145 -4.46 -4.42 -11.08
C GLY A 145 -5.15 -5.12 -12.23
N GLY A 146 -4.40 -5.69 -13.17
CA GLY A 146 -4.95 -6.48 -14.28
C GLY A 146 -6.00 -5.73 -15.14
N ARG A 147 -6.57 -6.44 -16.12
CA ARG A 147 -7.62 -5.89 -16.98
C ARG A 147 -9.00 -6.04 -16.34
N SER A 148 -9.91 -5.15 -16.69
CA SER A 148 -11.33 -5.28 -16.32
C SER A 148 -12.25 -4.82 -17.43
N PHE A 149 -13.23 -5.66 -17.77
CA PHE A 149 -14.29 -5.33 -18.74
C PHE A 149 -15.38 -4.42 -18.16
N LEU A 150 -15.40 -4.25 -16.83
CA LEU A 150 -16.36 -3.39 -16.13
C LEU A 150 -15.94 -1.92 -16.17
N ALA A 151 -14.67 -1.65 -16.46
CA ALA A 151 -14.05 -0.33 -16.56
C ALA A 151 -14.45 0.48 -17.82
N LYS A 152 -15.75 0.63 -18.06
CA LYS A 152 -16.28 1.45 -19.16
C LYS A 152 -16.06 2.93 -18.88
N HIS A 153 -15.69 3.68 -19.92
CA HIS A 153 -15.39 5.12 -19.85
C HIS A 153 -14.35 5.45 -18.75
N GLU A 154 -13.38 4.55 -18.53
CA GLU A 154 -12.31 4.77 -17.57
C GLU A 154 -11.35 5.86 -18.06
N LEU A 155 -11.23 6.90 -17.24
CA LEU A 155 -10.17 7.88 -17.26
C LEU A 155 -9.07 7.44 -16.29
N PHE A 156 -7.84 7.33 -16.78
CA PHE A 156 -6.71 6.82 -16.02
C PHE A 156 -5.73 7.95 -15.72
N TYR A 157 -5.60 8.32 -14.45
CA TYR A 157 -4.84 9.48 -14.01
C TYR A 157 -3.79 9.09 -12.97
N ARG A 158 -2.65 9.77 -13.07
CA ARG A 158 -1.60 9.75 -12.04
C ARG A 158 -1.68 11.04 -11.25
N PHE A 159 -1.67 10.96 -9.92
CA PHE A 159 -1.66 12.11 -9.02
C PHE A 159 -0.44 12.07 -8.09
N GLU A 160 0.08 13.25 -7.73
CA GLU A 160 1.17 13.41 -6.78
C GLU A 160 0.69 14.18 -5.53
N PHE A 161 0.84 13.55 -4.36
CA PHE A 161 0.45 14.11 -3.07
C PHE A 161 1.68 14.49 -2.25
N PRO A 162 1.62 15.62 -1.52
CA PRO A 162 2.55 15.84 -0.43
C PRO A 162 2.33 14.74 0.63
N GLU A 163 3.40 14.11 1.10
CA GLU A 163 3.31 13.02 2.08
C GLU A 163 2.79 13.56 3.43
N ARG A 164 1.46 13.54 3.60
CA ARG A 164 0.76 13.93 4.83
C ARG A 164 -0.25 12.84 5.20
N PRO A 165 -0.31 12.42 6.48
CA PRO A 165 -1.32 11.46 6.94
C PRO A 165 -2.73 11.93 6.55
N GLY A 166 -3.50 11.04 5.91
CA GLY A 166 -4.88 11.31 5.52
C GLY A 166 -5.08 12.03 4.17
N ALA A 167 -4.02 12.45 3.46
CA ALA A 167 -4.15 13.08 2.13
C ALA A 167 -4.89 12.19 1.12
N LEU A 168 -4.59 10.88 1.14
CA LEU A 168 -5.26 9.88 0.32
C LEU A 168 -6.78 9.83 0.59
N MET A 169 -7.15 9.87 1.87
CA MET A 169 -8.56 9.81 2.29
C MET A 169 -9.28 11.11 1.93
N GLN A 170 -8.61 12.25 2.03
CA GLN A 170 -9.14 13.54 1.62
C GLN A 170 -9.43 13.56 0.11
N PHE A 171 -8.54 13.00 -0.70
CA PHE A 171 -8.72 12.87 -2.14
C PHE A 171 -9.91 11.99 -2.53
N VAL A 172 -10.03 10.80 -1.91
CA VAL A 172 -11.21 9.94 -2.12
C VAL A 172 -12.48 10.64 -1.63
N GLY A 173 -12.39 11.39 -0.53
CA GLY A 173 -13.52 12.14 0.04
C GLY A 173 -13.94 13.38 -0.76
N SER A 174 -13.07 13.94 -1.59
CA SER A 174 -13.37 15.10 -2.43
C SER A 174 -14.01 14.76 -3.77
N MET A 175 -13.95 13.49 -4.20
CA MET A 175 -14.59 13.05 -5.45
C MET A 175 -16.11 13.11 -5.37
N SER A 176 -16.74 13.34 -6.53
CA SER A 176 -18.20 13.19 -6.66
C SER A 176 -18.61 11.77 -6.25
N PRO A 177 -19.65 11.62 -5.41
CA PRO A 177 -20.14 10.29 -5.04
C PRO A 177 -20.72 9.51 -6.22
N ASN A 178 -21.01 10.18 -7.34
CA ASN A 178 -21.55 9.55 -8.54
C ASN A 178 -20.47 8.88 -9.41
N TRP A 179 -19.20 9.26 -9.24
CA TRP A 179 -18.11 8.65 -10.00
C TRP A 179 -17.65 7.37 -9.34
N ASN A 180 -17.56 6.33 -10.16
CA ASN A 180 -17.05 5.04 -9.71
C ASN A 180 -15.54 4.98 -9.92
N ILE A 181 -14.79 4.60 -8.89
CA ILE A 181 -13.36 4.31 -9.01
C ILE A 181 -13.25 2.89 -9.56
N SER A 182 -12.58 2.72 -10.69
CA SER A 182 -12.33 1.42 -11.32
C SER A 182 -10.92 0.89 -11.05
N VAL A 183 -9.96 1.77 -10.74
CA VAL A 183 -8.62 1.42 -10.27
C VAL A 183 -8.23 2.34 -9.14
N PHE A 184 -7.57 1.77 -8.14
CA PHE A 184 -6.80 2.54 -7.18
C PHE A 184 -5.48 1.84 -6.90
N HIS A 185 -4.37 2.54 -7.07
CA HIS A 185 -3.06 1.99 -6.76
C HIS A 185 -2.20 3.03 -6.05
N TYR A 186 -1.84 2.73 -4.81
CA TYR A 186 -0.95 3.51 -3.96
C TYR A 186 0.03 2.56 -3.28
N ARG A 187 1.31 2.93 -3.29
CA ARG A 187 2.33 2.26 -2.49
C ARG A 187 3.28 3.32 -1.94
N ASN A 188 3.48 3.30 -0.64
CA ASN A 188 4.49 4.13 0.00
C ASN A 188 5.87 3.46 -0.16
N ASN A 189 6.75 4.11 -0.91
CA ASN A 189 8.12 3.64 -1.12
C ASN A 189 9.15 4.44 -0.31
N GLY A 190 8.72 5.23 0.68
CA GLY A 190 9.59 6.07 1.50
C GLY A 190 10.21 7.24 0.73
N ALA A 191 9.54 7.70 -0.33
CA ALA A 191 9.92 8.87 -1.12
C ALA A 191 9.16 10.12 -0.61
N ASP A 192 9.74 11.30 -0.76
CA ASP A 192 9.18 12.59 -0.28
C ASP A 192 7.81 12.97 -0.90
N TYR A 193 7.32 12.20 -1.88
CA TYR A 193 6.06 12.41 -2.57
C TYR A 193 5.32 11.07 -2.75
N GLY A 194 4.04 11.05 -2.35
CA GLY A 194 3.16 9.91 -2.60
C GLY A 194 2.62 9.98 -4.02
N ARG A 195 2.92 8.98 -4.85
CA ARG A 195 2.30 8.84 -6.18
C ARG A 195 1.17 7.83 -6.11
N ILE A 196 0.00 8.23 -6.59
CA ILE A 196 -1.10 7.29 -6.77
C ILE A 196 -1.50 7.26 -8.24
N VAL A 197 -2.12 6.15 -8.61
CA VAL A 197 -2.77 5.97 -9.89
C VAL A 197 -4.23 5.63 -9.62
N VAL A 198 -5.12 6.28 -10.36
CA VAL A 198 -6.58 6.13 -10.19
C VAL A 198 -7.22 6.01 -11.56
N GLY A 199 -8.07 5.00 -11.69
CA GLY A 199 -9.01 4.84 -12.80
C GLY A 199 -10.38 5.26 -12.33
N ILE A 200 -11.05 6.14 -13.06
CA ILE A 200 -12.35 6.69 -12.68
C ILE A 200 -13.26 6.58 -13.89
N GLN A 201 -14.46 6.03 -13.68
CA GLN A 201 -15.47 5.90 -14.72
C GLN A 201 -16.25 7.21 -14.80
N VAL A 202 -15.94 8.01 -15.82
CA VAL A 202 -16.59 9.30 -16.06
C VAL A 202 -17.37 9.20 -17.37
N PRO A 203 -18.71 9.28 -17.33
CA PRO A 203 -19.53 9.36 -18.54
C PRO A 203 -19.08 10.52 -19.44
N PRO A 204 -19.11 10.37 -20.78
CA PRO A 204 -18.64 11.42 -21.70
C PRO A 204 -19.33 12.78 -21.55
N ASP A 205 -20.58 12.78 -21.08
CA ASP A 205 -21.38 13.96 -20.79
C ASP A 205 -21.00 14.69 -19.50
N GLU A 206 -20.29 14.03 -18.58
CA GLU A 206 -19.82 14.60 -17.30
C GLU A 206 -18.38 15.16 -17.37
N MET A 207 -17.75 15.17 -18.55
CA MET A 207 -16.36 15.62 -18.73
C MET A 207 -16.11 17.06 -18.27
N GLN A 208 -17.12 17.95 -18.33
CA GLN A 208 -16.99 19.32 -17.82
C GLN A 208 -16.88 19.35 -16.30
N GLU A 209 -17.65 18.52 -15.60
CA GLU A 209 -17.61 18.39 -14.15
C GLU A 209 -16.29 17.77 -13.70
N TRP A 210 -15.80 16.78 -14.45
CA TRP A 210 -14.47 16.19 -14.24
C TRP A 210 -13.35 17.22 -14.34
N GLN A 211 -13.37 18.06 -15.37
CA GLN A 211 -12.36 19.11 -15.50
C GLN A 211 -12.43 20.13 -14.36
N ALA A 212 -13.64 20.56 -13.97
CA ALA A 212 -13.82 21.47 -12.84
C ALA A 212 -13.31 20.86 -11.52
N PHE A 213 -13.51 19.56 -11.30
CA PHE A 213 -12.95 18.85 -10.14
C PHE A 213 -11.42 18.91 -10.13
N LEU A 214 -10.77 18.59 -11.25
CA LEU A 214 -9.31 18.63 -11.37
C LEU A 214 -8.74 20.03 -11.07
N ASP A 215 -9.42 21.07 -11.53
CA ASP A 215 -9.00 22.47 -11.31
C ASP A 215 -9.08 22.88 -9.82
N THR A 216 -10.00 22.27 -9.05
CA THR A 216 -10.16 22.55 -7.61
C THR A 216 -9.27 21.70 -6.70
N LEU A 217 -8.70 20.61 -7.22
CA LEU A 217 -8.01 19.59 -6.44
C LEU A 217 -6.71 20.11 -5.79
N GLY A 218 -6.00 20.99 -6.50
CA GLY A 218 -4.74 21.58 -6.03
C GLY A 218 -3.54 20.61 -5.97
N TYR A 219 -3.65 19.41 -6.54
CA TYR A 219 -2.55 18.45 -6.66
C TYR A 219 -2.02 18.39 -8.10
N GLN A 220 -0.75 18.00 -8.25
CA GLN A 220 -0.22 17.72 -9.58
C GLN A 220 -0.82 16.41 -10.10
N TYR A 221 -1.27 16.43 -11.36
CA TYR A 221 -1.84 15.27 -12.02
C TYR A 221 -1.36 15.14 -13.46
N GLY A 222 -1.46 13.94 -14.01
CA GLY A 222 -1.24 13.65 -15.43
C GLY A 222 -2.30 12.67 -15.93
N ASP A 223 -2.87 12.99 -17.10
CA ASP A 223 -3.76 12.07 -17.82
C ASP A 223 -2.91 11.01 -18.53
N GLU A 224 -3.09 9.76 -18.10
CA GLU A 224 -2.41 8.58 -18.62
C GLU A 224 -3.38 7.70 -19.43
N SER A 225 -4.61 8.17 -19.72
CA SER A 225 -5.65 7.41 -20.43
C SER A 225 -5.22 7.01 -21.85
N GLN A 226 -4.31 7.77 -22.46
CA GLN A 226 -3.74 7.48 -23.78
C GLN A 226 -2.41 6.73 -23.72
N ASN A 227 -1.90 6.42 -22.52
CA ASN A 227 -0.63 5.74 -22.33
C ASN A 227 -0.68 4.32 -22.98
N PRO A 228 0.23 3.99 -23.92
CA PRO A 228 0.22 2.69 -24.58
C PRO A 228 0.38 1.51 -23.61
N ALA A 229 1.15 1.66 -22.53
CA ALA A 229 1.34 0.60 -21.54
C ALA A 229 0.06 0.33 -20.75
N TYR A 230 -0.64 1.40 -20.34
CA TYR A 230 -1.96 1.27 -19.71
C TYR A 230 -2.94 0.51 -20.62
N LYS A 231 -3.03 0.90 -21.90
CA LYS A 231 -3.90 0.24 -22.87
C LYS A 231 -3.56 -1.23 -23.12
N LEU A 232 -2.28 -1.59 -23.06
CA LEU A 232 -1.84 -2.96 -23.29
C LEU A 232 -2.08 -3.88 -22.09
N PHE A 233 -2.00 -3.40 -20.86
CA PHE A 233 -2.00 -4.28 -19.68
C PHE A 233 -3.20 -4.13 -18.75
N LEU A 234 -3.88 -2.98 -18.77
CA LEU A 234 -4.93 -2.65 -17.81
C LEU A 234 -6.28 -2.27 -18.45
N ALA A 235 -6.29 -1.61 -19.62
CA ALA A 235 -7.52 -1.26 -20.31
C ALA A 235 -8.28 -2.46 -20.90
#